data_AF-A0A150G0I5-F1
#
_entry.id   AF-A0A150G0I5-F1
#
_cell.length_a   1.000
_cell.length_b   1.000
_cell.length_c   1.000
_cell.angle_alpha   90.00
_cell.angle_beta   90.00
_cell.angle_gamma   90.00
#
_symmetry.space_group_name_H-M   'P 1'
#
loop_
_entity.id
_entity.type
_entity.pdbx_description
1 polymer ?
#
loop_
_entity_poly.entity_id
_entity_poly.type
_entity_poly.pdbx_seq_one_letter_code
_entity_poly.pdbx_strand_id
1 'polypeptide(L)'
;MACRFNRRLPPRPPPPAATYWATSASAASDLNGSSTADGSASKLVGNPYNKTTLTALKKCKPVAGLSWVPTIKLPRWVAASFNQTPAATGATVSEVLVWINNKGEFDPAFSTISLVVRQPNATTTTTVPIYEGDGKEIKCPGLNRFQVNTTIVARSMALRTFRSATVLSVRIDVTSVATNNKKNLPHVAAIGLQLSE
;
A
#
# COMPACT_ATOMS: atom_id res chain seq x y z
N MET A 1 -47.67 -40.00 5.70
CA MET A 1 -47.36 -38.64 6.18
C MET A 1 -45.84 -38.51 6.27
N ALA A 2 -45.18 -37.96 5.24
CA ALA A 2 -43.72 -37.89 5.17
C ALA A 2 -43.26 -36.49 5.60
N CYS A 3 -42.56 -36.40 6.73
CA CYS A 3 -41.90 -35.18 7.18
C CYS A 3 -40.76 -34.84 6.21
N ARG A 4 -40.96 -33.85 5.34
CA ARG A 4 -39.88 -33.25 4.56
C ARG A 4 -38.98 -32.44 5.50
N PHE A 5 -37.84 -33.01 5.87
CA PHE A 5 -36.75 -32.26 6.49
C PHE A 5 -36.23 -31.24 5.48
N ASN A 6 -36.64 -29.98 5.65
CA ASN A 6 -35.99 -28.84 5.00
C ASN A 6 -34.57 -28.70 5.59
N ARG A 7 -33.60 -29.44 5.04
CA ARG A 7 -32.18 -29.21 5.32
C ARG A 7 -31.81 -27.85 4.74
N ARG A 8 -31.84 -26.81 5.57
CA ARG A 8 -31.19 -25.54 5.24
C ARG A 8 -29.71 -25.86 5.04
N LEU A 9 -29.22 -25.63 3.82
CA LEU A 9 -27.79 -25.70 3.55
C LEU A 9 -27.09 -24.70 4.50
N PRO A 10 -25.93 -25.06 5.07
CA PRO A 10 -25.15 -24.12 5.86
C PRO A 10 -24.85 -22.88 5.00
N PRO A 11 -24.84 -21.67 5.60
CA PRO A 11 -24.50 -20.46 4.88
C PRO A 11 -23.13 -20.65 4.22
N ARG A 12 -23.03 -20.36 2.93
CA ARG A 12 -21.78 -20.44 2.20
C ARG A 12 -20.75 -19.50 2.86
N PRO A 13 -19.51 -19.94 3.12
CA PRO A 13 -18.49 -19.04 3.62
C PRO A 13 -18.31 -17.86 2.65
N PRO A 14 -18.02 -16.65 3.17
CA PRO A 14 -17.80 -15.50 2.31
C PRO A 14 -16.59 -15.75 1.38
N PRO A 15 -16.62 -15.20 0.15
CA PRO A 15 -15.47 -15.26 -0.75
C PRO A 15 -14.25 -14.58 -0.10
N PRO A 16 -13.02 -15.04 -0.33
CA PRO A 16 -11.83 -14.39 0.21
C PRO A 16 -11.76 -12.91 -0.21
N ALA A 17 -11.47 -12.04 0.76
CA ALA A 17 -11.30 -10.62 0.54
C ALA A 17 -10.29 -10.34 -0.60
N ALA A 18 -10.70 -9.54 -1.58
CA ALA A 18 -9.92 -9.28 -2.78
C ALA A 18 -8.66 -8.42 -2.48
N THR A 19 -7.52 -8.82 -3.05
CA THR A 19 -6.25 -8.07 -2.96
C THR A 19 -5.88 -7.52 -4.33
N TYR A 20 -5.56 -6.23 -4.38
CA TYR A 20 -5.10 -5.54 -5.59
C TYR A 20 -3.67 -5.07 -5.39
N TRP A 21 -2.79 -5.39 -6.34
CA TRP A 21 -1.40 -4.93 -6.32
C TRP A 21 -1.22 -3.77 -7.29
N ALA A 22 -0.28 -2.88 -6.97
CA ALA A 22 0.01 -1.73 -7.80
C ALA A 22 0.37 -2.14 -9.24
N THR A 23 -0.17 -1.43 -10.22
CA THR A 23 0.08 -1.65 -11.65
C THR A 23 1.06 -0.64 -12.23
N SER A 24 1.22 0.51 -11.57
CA SER A 24 2.26 1.49 -11.85
C SER A 24 2.70 2.15 -10.56
N ALA A 25 3.85 2.80 -10.56
CA ALA A 25 4.34 3.55 -9.40
C ALA A 25 5.18 4.73 -9.86
N SER A 26 5.18 5.82 -9.11
CA SER A 26 6.02 7.00 -9.32
C SER A 26 6.65 7.42 -7.99
N ALA A 27 7.82 8.02 -8.02
CA ALA A 27 8.50 8.50 -6.82
C ALA A 27 9.09 9.88 -7.04
N ALA A 28 9.49 10.53 -5.95
CA ALA A 28 10.13 11.84 -6.01
C ALA A 28 11.39 11.87 -6.91
N SER A 29 12.11 10.75 -7.03
CA SER A 29 13.29 10.58 -7.89
C SER A 29 13.00 9.94 -9.26
N ASP A 30 11.75 9.57 -9.52
CA ASP A 30 11.28 8.84 -10.71
C ASP A 30 9.81 9.16 -10.94
N LEU A 31 9.53 10.40 -11.37
CA LEU A 31 8.17 10.94 -11.43
C LEU A 31 7.25 10.19 -12.40
N ASN A 32 7.83 9.54 -13.42
CA ASN A 32 7.09 8.79 -14.42
C ASN A 32 7.09 7.28 -14.15
N GLY A 33 7.87 6.80 -13.17
CA GLY A 33 7.94 5.38 -12.85
C GLY A 33 8.61 4.52 -13.91
N SER A 34 9.28 5.13 -14.88
CA SER A 34 9.82 4.45 -16.06
C SER A 34 11.23 3.92 -15.82
N SER A 35 11.90 4.33 -14.75
CA SER A 35 13.24 3.85 -14.44
C SER A 35 13.24 2.36 -14.08
N THR A 36 14.19 1.62 -14.64
CA THR A 36 14.41 0.19 -14.33
C THR A 36 15.59 -0.04 -13.38
N ALA A 37 16.28 1.04 -13.00
CA ALA A 37 17.46 1.02 -12.15
C ALA A 37 17.16 0.47 -10.74
N ASP A 38 18.21 0.09 -10.03
CA ASP A 38 18.13 -0.28 -8.63
C ASP A 38 17.54 0.86 -7.79
N GLY A 39 16.57 0.55 -6.94
CA GLY A 39 15.88 1.56 -6.13
C GLY A 39 14.74 2.29 -6.83
N SER A 40 14.41 1.99 -8.10
CA SER A 40 13.36 2.70 -8.84
C SER A 40 11.94 2.40 -8.34
N ALA A 41 10.99 3.27 -8.67
CA ALA A 41 9.59 3.10 -8.28
C ALA A 41 8.95 1.88 -8.95
N SER A 42 9.35 1.54 -10.18
CA SER A 42 8.83 0.39 -10.92
C SER A 42 9.02 -0.95 -10.20
N LYS A 43 9.96 -1.05 -9.24
CA LYS A 43 10.16 -2.25 -8.41
C LYS A 43 8.95 -2.56 -7.52
N LEU A 44 8.07 -1.59 -7.25
CA LEU A 44 6.85 -1.75 -6.45
C LEU A 44 5.70 -2.45 -7.19
N VAL A 45 5.76 -2.52 -8.52
CA VAL A 45 4.67 -3.00 -9.36
C VAL A 45 4.52 -4.52 -9.25
N GLY A 46 3.27 -4.98 -9.24
CA GLY A 46 2.90 -6.38 -9.31
C GLY A 46 2.87 -7.10 -7.95
N ASN A 47 2.31 -8.31 -7.99
CA ASN A 47 2.17 -9.16 -6.81
C ASN A 47 3.55 -9.61 -6.28
N PRO A 48 3.92 -9.30 -5.02
CA PRO A 48 5.19 -9.73 -4.44
C PRO A 48 5.34 -11.25 -4.39
N TYR A 49 4.24 -12.00 -4.29
CA TYR A 49 4.28 -13.47 -4.28
C TYR A 49 4.74 -14.08 -5.60
N ASN A 50 4.63 -13.34 -6.71
CA ASN A 50 5.14 -13.78 -8.02
C ASN A 50 6.64 -13.49 -8.19
N LYS A 51 7.26 -12.75 -7.25
CA LYS A 51 8.69 -12.43 -7.25
C LYS A 51 9.42 -13.43 -6.36
N THR A 52 9.83 -14.58 -6.91
CA THR A 52 10.47 -15.67 -6.13
C THR A 52 11.70 -15.22 -5.36
N THR A 53 12.52 -14.35 -5.94
CA THR A 53 13.70 -13.76 -5.28
C THR A 53 13.33 -12.87 -4.10
N LEU A 54 12.15 -12.23 -4.13
CA LEU A 54 11.63 -11.39 -3.05
C LEU A 54 11.14 -12.24 -1.88
N THR A 55 10.32 -13.26 -2.14
CA THR A 55 9.74 -14.13 -1.09
C THR A 55 10.74 -15.10 -0.47
N ALA A 56 11.85 -15.38 -1.16
CA ALA A 56 12.93 -16.19 -0.63
C ALA A 56 13.80 -15.46 0.42
N LEU A 57 13.70 -14.14 0.56
CA LEU A 57 14.48 -13.38 1.54
C LEU A 57 14.11 -13.79 2.99
N LYS A 58 15.12 -14.21 3.76
CA LYS A 58 14.96 -14.60 5.18
C LYS A 58 15.48 -13.57 6.18
N LYS A 59 16.24 -12.59 5.71
CA LYS A 59 16.87 -11.56 6.55
C LYS A 59 16.43 -10.18 6.11
N CYS A 60 16.17 -9.29 7.07
CA CYS A 60 15.90 -7.89 6.81
C CYS A 60 17.21 -7.24 6.36
N LYS A 61 17.33 -6.89 5.08
CA LYS A 61 18.56 -6.32 4.52
C LYS A 61 18.28 -5.42 3.32
N PRO A 62 19.17 -4.46 3.01
CA PRO A 62 19.08 -3.68 1.80
C PRO A 62 19.12 -4.55 0.54
N VAL A 63 18.10 -4.43 -0.32
CA VAL A 63 18.04 -5.10 -1.64
C VAL A 63 17.45 -4.14 -2.68
N ALA A 64 18.28 -3.25 -3.23
CA ALA A 64 17.81 -2.20 -4.15
C ALA A 64 17.31 -2.74 -5.50
N GLY A 65 17.87 -3.86 -6.00
CA GLY A 65 17.41 -4.47 -7.25
C GLY A 65 15.97 -5.01 -7.22
N LEU A 66 15.40 -5.21 -6.03
CA LEU A 66 14.03 -5.73 -5.82
C LEU A 66 13.11 -4.74 -5.08
N SER A 67 13.54 -3.50 -4.87
CA SER A 67 12.80 -2.56 -4.03
C SER A 67 13.01 -1.13 -4.48
N TRP A 68 11.98 -0.31 -4.26
CA TRP A 68 12.15 1.14 -4.26
C TRP A 68 12.96 1.58 -3.05
N VAL A 69 13.83 2.57 -3.26
CA VAL A 69 14.67 3.18 -2.22
C VAL A 69 14.58 4.70 -2.36
N PRO A 70 14.25 5.46 -1.29
CA PRO A 70 14.09 6.92 -1.34
C PRO A 70 15.44 7.66 -1.36
N THR A 71 16.20 7.50 -2.45
CA THR A 71 17.62 7.91 -2.50
C THR A 71 17.86 9.42 -2.47
N ILE A 72 16.86 10.25 -2.80
CA ILE A 72 16.97 11.70 -2.69
C ILE A 72 16.78 12.16 -1.24
N LYS A 73 17.41 13.28 -0.86
CA LYS A 73 17.41 13.74 0.54
C LYS A 73 16.01 14.14 0.99
N LEU A 74 15.37 15.07 0.30
CA LEU A 74 13.98 15.50 0.52
C LEU A 74 13.41 16.07 -0.80
N PRO A 75 12.10 15.91 -1.07
CA PRO A 75 11.13 15.10 -0.31
C PRO A 75 11.27 13.60 -0.63
N ARG A 76 10.97 12.72 0.33
CA ARG A 76 11.00 11.26 0.13
C ARG A 76 9.60 10.68 0.11
N TRP A 77 9.09 10.43 -1.09
CA TRP A 77 7.78 9.81 -1.26
C TRP A 77 7.75 8.87 -2.45
N VAL A 78 6.80 7.93 -2.39
CA VAL A 78 6.43 7.07 -3.50
C VAL A 78 4.92 6.92 -3.56
N ALA A 79 4.37 6.89 -4.77
CA ALA A 79 2.96 6.67 -5.04
C ALA A 79 2.80 5.45 -5.94
N ALA A 80 2.02 4.47 -5.48
CA ALA A 80 1.70 3.25 -6.20
C ALA A 80 0.24 3.29 -6.65
N SER A 81 0.01 3.22 -7.96
CA SER A 81 -1.29 3.39 -8.59
C SER A 81 -1.89 2.04 -9.00
N PHE A 82 -3.21 1.99 -9.03
CA PHE A 82 -3.97 0.78 -9.31
C PHE A 82 -4.80 0.96 -10.58
N ASN A 83 -4.79 -0.03 -11.47
CA ASN A 83 -5.69 -0.05 -12.61
C ASN A 83 -7.12 -0.27 -12.11
N GLN A 84 -8.03 0.64 -12.48
CA GLN A 84 -9.40 0.69 -11.95
C GLN A 84 -10.43 0.10 -12.90
N THR A 85 -9.98 -0.67 -13.89
CA THR A 85 -10.86 -1.37 -14.83
C THR A 85 -10.97 -2.83 -14.42
N PRO A 86 -12.19 -3.40 -14.25
CA PRO A 86 -13.50 -2.80 -14.53
C PRO A 86 -14.18 -2.10 -13.34
N ALA A 87 -13.62 -2.14 -12.13
CA ALA A 87 -14.23 -1.51 -10.96
C ALA A 87 -13.27 -0.56 -10.26
N ALA A 88 -13.77 0.65 -9.97
CA ALA A 88 -13.20 1.52 -8.97
C ALA A 88 -13.01 0.73 -7.67
N THR A 89 -11.80 0.74 -7.10
CA THR A 89 -11.49 0.30 -5.74
C THR A 89 -12.12 1.26 -4.71
N GLY A 90 -13.37 1.63 -4.93
CA GLY A 90 -14.07 2.59 -4.11
C GLY A 90 -14.53 1.97 -2.80
N ALA A 91 -14.41 2.75 -1.71
CA ALA A 91 -14.99 2.53 -0.39
C ALA A 91 -14.60 1.30 0.44
N THR A 92 -14.10 0.24 -0.19
CA THR A 92 -13.87 -1.04 0.47
C THR A 92 -12.45 -1.22 0.94
N VAL A 93 -11.51 -0.27 0.75
CA VAL A 93 -10.15 -0.52 1.26
C VAL A 93 -10.17 -0.67 2.79
N SER A 94 -9.90 -1.88 3.27
CA SER A 94 -9.76 -2.21 4.69
C SER A 94 -8.33 -2.00 5.16
N GLU A 95 -7.36 -2.33 4.30
CA GLU A 95 -5.94 -2.25 4.63
C GLU A 95 -5.11 -1.83 3.40
N VAL A 96 -4.05 -1.06 3.67
CA VAL A 96 -2.93 -0.91 2.75
C VAL A 96 -1.87 -1.95 3.10
N LEU A 97 -1.41 -2.67 2.08
CA LEU A 97 -0.42 -3.72 2.17
C LEU A 97 0.92 -3.17 1.70
N VAL A 98 1.98 -3.31 2.50
CA VAL A 98 3.33 -2.83 2.15
C VAL A 98 4.34 -3.94 2.41
N TRP A 99 5.02 -4.40 1.36
CA TRP A 99 6.11 -5.37 1.49
C TRP A 99 7.43 -4.65 1.73
N ILE A 100 8.12 -4.99 2.81
CA ILE A 100 9.34 -4.29 3.25
C ILE A 100 10.49 -5.30 3.30
N ASN A 101 11.59 -4.98 2.63
CA ASN A 101 12.81 -5.80 2.62
C ASN A 101 13.88 -5.29 3.59
N ASN A 102 13.87 -3.98 3.83
CA ASN A 102 14.75 -3.30 4.77
C ASN A 102 13.92 -2.22 5.47
N LYS A 103 13.92 -2.20 6.82
CA LYS A 103 13.26 -1.13 7.58
C LYS A 103 14.07 0.17 7.58
N GLY A 104 15.39 0.06 7.42
CA GLY A 104 16.31 1.18 7.59
C GLY A 104 16.61 1.46 9.08
N GLU A 105 17.09 2.66 9.37
CA GLU A 105 17.37 3.15 10.73
C GLU A 105 16.32 4.13 11.23
N PHE A 106 15.34 4.50 10.40
CA PHE A 106 14.33 5.47 10.76
C PHE A 106 13.25 4.83 11.63
N ASP A 107 12.91 5.53 12.71
CA ASP A 107 11.81 5.16 13.60
C ASP A 107 10.94 6.40 13.88
N PRO A 108 9.71 6.47 13.34
CA PRO A 108 9.10 5.51 12.42
C PRO A 108 9.76 5.54 11.02
N ALA A 109 9.70 4.44 10.27
CA ALA A 109 10.23 4.39 8.91
C ALA A 109 9.39 5.20 7.90
N PHE A 110 8.07 5.25 8.13
CA PHE A 110 7.12 6.02 7.32
C PHE A 110 6.46 7.07 8.20
N SER A 111 6.45 8.32 7.74
CA SER A 111 5.77 9.41 8.43
C SER A 111 4.27 9.37 8.18
N THR A 112 3.86 9.03 6.95
CA THR A 112 2.44 8.97 6.58
C THR A 112 2.22 7.95 5.47
N ILE A 113 1.10 7.23 5.55
CA ILE A 113 0.55 6.47 4.43
C ILE A 113 -0.82 7.05 4.12
N SER A 114 -1.04 7.43 2.88
CA SER A 114 -2.25 8.08 2.40
C SER A 114 -2.84 7.36 1.19
N LEU A 115 -4.15 7.45 1.04
CA LEU A 115 -4.86 7.08 -0.17
C LEU A 115 -5.11 8.33 -1.01
N VAL A 116 -4.80 8.28 -2.30
CA VAL A 116 -5.22 9.30 -3.25
C VAL A 116 -6.54 8.84 -3.85
N VAL A 117 -7.61 9.55 -3.54
CA VAL A 117 -8.97 9.17 -3.90
C VAL A 117 -9.59 10.19 -4.84
N ARG A 118 -10.58 9.76 -5.62
CA ARG A 118 -11.46 10.62 -6.43
C ARG A 118 -12.89 10.39 -6.02
N GLN A 119 -13.58 11.46 -5.62
CA GLN A 119 -14.99 11.38 -5.27
C GLN A 119 -15.84 11.13 -6.53
N PRO A 120 -17.05 10.54 -6.39
CA PRO A 120 -17.99 10.45 -7.51
C PRO A 120 -18.22 11.83 -8.13
N ASN A 121 -18.14 11.92 -9.45
CA ASN A 121 -18.33 13.14 -10.23
C ASN A 121 -17.28 14.25 -10.01
N ALA A 122 -16.24 14.02 -9.19
CA ALA A 122 -15.15 14.96 -9.04
C ALA A 122 -14.10 14.77 -10.15
N THR A 123 -13.58 15.88 -10.67
CA THR A 123 -12.44 15.88 -11.61
C THR A 123 -11.10 15.90 -10.88
N THR A 124 -11.07 16.39 -9.64
CA THR A 124 -9.88 16.49 -8.79
C THR A 124 -9.72 15.28 -7.88
N THR A 125 -8.49 15.05 -7.44
CA THR A 125 -8.16 14.02 -6.46
C THR A 125 -7.96 14.64 -5.08
N THR A 126 -8.12 13.83 -4.03
CA THR A 126 -7.88 14.22 -2.64
C THR A 126 -6.95 13.19 -2.00
N THR A 127 -5.94 13.66 -1.28
CA THR A 127 -5.06 12.80 -0.48
C THR A 127 -5.65 12.66 0.92
N VAL A 128 -5.92 11.42 1.32
CA VAL A 128 -6.56 11.07 2.59
C VAL A 128 -5.57 10.23 3.40
N PRO A 129 -5.02 10.75 4.51
CA PRO A 129 -4.16 9.96 5.38
C PRO A 129 -4.95 8.82 6.04
N ILE A 130 -4.33 7.65 6.13
CA ILE A 130 -4.91 6.48 6.81
C ILE A 130 -4.03 5.96 7.96
N TYR A 131 -2.76 6.37 7.96
CA TYR A 131 -1.76 6.04 8.97
C TYR A 131 -0.80 7.21 9.11
N GLU A 132 -0.48 7.55 10.35
CA GLU A 132 0.54 8.51 10.76
C GLU A 132 1.57 7.72 11.57
N GLY A 133 2.87 7.99 11.35
CA GLY A 133 3.96 7.24 11.97
C GLY A 133 3.88 7.27 13.50
N ASP A 134 3.67 6.12 14.12
CA ASP A 134 3.49 5.95 15.57
C ASP A 134 4.56 5.04 16.21
N GLY A 135 5.60 4.67 15.46
CA GLY A 135 6.65 3.75 15.91
C GLY A 135 6.22 2.28 15.94
N LYS A 136 5.09 1.91 15.29
CA LYS A 136 4.65 0.52 15.20
C LYS A 136 5.74 -0.39 14.63
N GLU A 137 5.88 -1.58 15.24
CA GLU A 137 6.81 -2.60 14.78
C GLU A 137 6.51 -3.01 13.32
N ILE A 138 7.53 -2.90 12.47
CA ILE A 138 7.49 -3.28 11.07
C ILE A 138 8.11 -4.67 10.90
N LYS A 139 7.32 -5.62 10.38
CA LYS A 139 7.81 -6.94 9.97
C LYS A 139 8.79 -6.78 8.81
N CYS A 140 9.97 -7.38 8.94
CA CYS A 140 11.01 -7.30 7.92
C CYS A 140 11.90 -8.56 7.90
N PRO A 141 12.13 -9.20 6.74
CA PRO A 141 11.46 -8.94 5.48
C PRO A 141 10.01 -9.46 5.53
N GLY A 142 9.06 -8.77 4.91
CA GLY A 142 7.70 -9.29 4.80
C GLY A 142 6.61 -8.26 4.56
N LEU A 143 5.37 -8.79 4.55
CA LEU A 143 4.16 -8.01 4.33
C LEU A 143 3.66 -7.37 5.63
N ASN A 144 3.47 -6.06 5.59
CA ASN A 144 2.90 -5.25 6.65
C ASN A 144 1.49 -4.78 6.24
N ARG A 145 0.57 -4.76 7.21
CA ARG A 145 -0.83 -4.40 7.02
C ARG A 145 -1.12 -3.13 7.81
N PHE A 146 -1.53 -2.08 7.10
CA PHE A 146 -1.90 -0.79 7.65
C PHE A 146 -3.40 -0.62 7.50
N GLN A 147 -4.14 -0.83 8.60
CA GLN A 147 -5.59 -0.70 8.61
C GLN A 147 -6.00 0.75 8.36
N VAL A 148 -7.09 0.94 7.62
CA VAL A 148 -7.65 2.27 7.39
C VAL A 148 -8.22 2.81 8.71
N ASN A 149 -7.53 3.76 9.32
CA ASN A 149 -7.97 4.42 10.54
C ASN A 149 -9.03 5.48 10.22
N THR A 150 -10.29 5.17 10.50
CA THR A 150 -11.42 6.08 10.22
C THR A 150 -11.35 7.40 10.99
N THR A 151 -10.72 7.42 12.17
CA THR A 151 -10.50 8.67 12.93
C THR A 151 -9.51 9.59 12.21
N ILE A 152 -8.45 9.05 11.60
CA ILE A 152 -7.50 9.84 10.81
C ILE A 152 -8.16 10.30 9.51
N VAL A 153 -8.86 9.40 8.82
CA VAL A 153 -9.60 9.72 7.58
C VAL A 153 -10.57 10.89 7.81
N ALA A 154 -11.33 10.85 8.91
CA ALA A 154 -12.33 11.86 9.24
C ALA A 154 -11.77 13.28 9.42
N ARG A 155 -10.45 13.44 9.63
CA ARG A 155 -9.78 14.75 9.69
C ARG A 155 -9.64 15.41 8.32
N SER A 156 -9.68 14.64 7.26
CA SER A 156 -9.44 15.12 5.88
C SER A 156 -10.68 15.02 4.99
N MET A 157 -11.58 14.09 5.27
CA MET A 157 -12.79 13.86 4.48
C MET A 157 -13.88 13.21 5.33
N ALA A 158 -15.14 13.59 5.10
CA ALA A 158 -16.28 12.89 5.70
C ALA A 158 -16.27 11.39 5.34
N LEU A 159 -16.48 10.52 6.32
CA LEU A 159 -16.43 9.06 6.13
C LEU A 159 -17.40 8.56 5.06
N ARG A 160 -18.60 9.16 4.97
CA ARG A 160 -19.57 8.84 3.92
C ARG A 160 -19.01 9.11 2.52
N THR A 161 -18.35 10.25 2.34
CA THR A 161 -17.71 10.64 1.08
C THR A 161 -16.55 9.71 0.76
N PHE A 162 -15.69 9.41 1.74
CA PHE A 162 -14.59 8.47 1.59
C PHE A 162 -15.09 7.07 1.17
N ARG A 163 -16.17 6.59 1.78
CA ARG A 163 -16.89 5.35 1.42
C ARG A 163 -17.66 5.40 0.09
N SER A 164 -17.50 6.45 -0.70
CA SER A 164 -18.01 6.49 -2.07
C SER A 164 -16.90 6.86 -3.06
N ALA A 165 -15.73 7.25 -2.54
CA ALA A 165 -14.60 7.67 -3.35
C ALA A 165 -13.81 6.46 -3.85
N THR A 166 -13.23 6.65 -5.02
CA THR A 166 -12.46 5.67 -5.78
C THR A 166 -10.97 5.81 -5.48
N VAL A 167 -10.29 4.75 -5.04
CA VAL A 167 -8.86 4.79 -4.64
C VAL A 167 -7.92 4.64 -5.83
N LEU A 168 -7.31 5.73 -6.28
CA LEU A 168 -6.43 5.75 -7.46
C LEU A 168 -5.02 5.26 -7.16
N SER A 169 -4.47 5.68 -6.02
CA SER A 169 -3.12 5.30 -5.59
C SER A 169 -2.96 5.31 -4.09
N VAL A 170 -1.90 4.65 -3.62
CA VAL A 170 -1.37 4.74 -2.26
C VAL A 170 -0.11 5.57 -2.32
N ARG A 171 -0.02 6.60 -1.48
CA ARG A 171 1.18 7.41 -1.28
C ARG A 171 1.81 7.06 0.07
N ILE A 172 3.11 6.78 0.06
CA ILE A 172 3.92 6.60 1.27
C ILE A 172 4.93 7.74 1.32
N ASP A 173 4.90 8.48 2.42
CA ASP A 173 5.90 9.49 2.75
C ASP A 173 6.85 8.90 3.81
N VAL A 174 8.16 9.03 3.56
CA VAL A 174 9.23 8.51 4.43
C VAL A 174 9.70 9.61 5.35
N THR A 175 10.01 9.25 6.60
CA THR A 175 10.48 10.18 7.62
C THR A 175 11.70 10.97 7.14
N SER A 176 11.68 12.28 7.41
CA SER A 176 12.60 13.29 6.86
C SER A 176 13.95 13.39 7.59
N VAL A 177 14.48 12.28 8.09
CA VAL A 177 15.80 12.25 8.74
C VAL A 177 16.90 12.25 7.67
N ALA A 178 17.84 13.19 7.79
CA ALA A 178 18.99 13.24 6.90
C ALA A 178 19.85 11.97 7.08
N THR A 179 20.09 11.25 5.98
CA THR A 179 21.09 10.19 5.93
C THR A 179 21.75 10.20 4.57
N ASN A 180 23.07 9.99 4.56
CA ASN A 180 23.84 9.86 3.33
C ASN A 180 24.00 8.38 2.91
N ASN A 181 23.61 7.44 3.78
CA ASN A 181 23.74 6.01 3.52
C ASN A 181 22.42 5.40 3.03
N LYS A 182 22.38 5.02 1.76
CA LYS A 182 21.20 4.39 1.14
C LYS A 182 20.80 3.08 1.83
N LYS A 183 21.72 2.37 2.49
CA LYS A 183 21.43 1.14 3.25
C LYS A 183 20.59 1.39 4.51
N ASN A 184 20.58 2.63 5.00
CA ASN A 184 19.86 3.02 6.21
C ASN A 184 18.44 3.52 5.89
N LEU A 185 18.09 3.55 4.59
CA LEU A 185 16.76 3.91 4.12
C LEU A 185 15.84 2.68 4.10
N PRO A 186 14.51 2.87 4.17
CA PRO A 186 13.58 1.77 3.94
C PRO A 186 13.64 1.28 2.49
N HIS A 187 13.52 -0.03 2.30
CA HIS A 187 13.39 -0.67 0.99
C HIS A 187 12.00 -1.29 0.87
N VAL A 188 11.16 -0.73 0.00
CA VAL A 188 9.77 -1.18 -0.20
C VAL A 188 9.68 -1.92 -1.53
N ALA A 189 9.14 -3.13 -1.53
CA ALA A 189 9.16 -4.03 -2.69
C ALA A 189 7.80 -4.20 -3.38
N ALA A 190 6.71 -3.90 -2.68
CA ALA A 190 5.37 -3.92 -3.24
C ALA A 190 4.42 -3.10 -2.38
N ILE A 191 3.40 -2.55 -3.03
CA ILE A 191 2.26 -1.91 -2.37
C ILE A 191 0.98 -2.50 -2.94
N GLY A 192 0.02 -2.78 -2.06
CA GLY A 192 -1.28 -3.35 -2.40
C GLY A 192 -2.41 -2.77 -1.57
N LEU A 193 -3.63 -3.10 -1.97
CA LEU A 193 -4.88 -2.80 -1.28
C LEU A 193 -5.58 -4.11 -0.94
N GLN A 194 -6.04 -4.22 0.30
CA GLN A 194 -7.01 -5.22 0.72
C GLN A 194 -8.39 -4.57 0.72
N LEU A 195 -9.36 -5.18 0.05
CA LEU A 195 -10.74 -4.74 0.11
C LEU A 195 -11.50 -5.45 1.26
N SER A 196 -12.45 -4.77 1.88
CA SER A 196 -13.49 -5.28 2.76
C SER A 196 -14.61 -5.84 1.92
N GLU A 197 -15.21 -6.91 2.41
CA GLU A 197 -16.47 -7.45 1.89
C GLU A 197 -17.63 -6.46 2.08
#